data_AF-A0A1Q7LJB1-F1
#
_entry.id   AF-A0A1Q7LJB1-F1
#
_cell.length_a   1.000
_cell.length_b   1.000
_cell.length_c   1.000
_cell.angle_alpha   90.00
_cell.angle_beta   90.00
_cell.angle_gamma   90.00
#
_symmetry.space_group_name_H-M   'P 1'
#
loop_
_entity.id
_entity.type
_entity.pdbx_description
1 polymer ?
#
loop_
_entity_poly.entity_id
_entity_poly.type
_entity_poly.pdbx_seq_one_letter_code
_entity_poly.pdbx_strand_id
1 'polypeptide(L)' 'MSAGLAFKISHLQAMLLFALVISVAFGFLARRRPVDRVKYIVWSLFLFLLIGVGIGWAMYPFSR' A
#
# COMPACT_ATOMS: atom_id res chain seq x y z
N MET A 1 26.34 -9.20 16.55
CA MET A 1 25.83 -7.96 15.93
C MET A 1 24.98 -8.38 14.74
N SER A 2 23.67 -8.46 14.91
CA SER A 2 22.76 -8.82 13.81
C SER A 2 22.88 -7.77 12.74
N ALA A 3 23.42 -8.14 11.58
CA ALA A 3 23.39 -7.29 10.39
C ALA A 3 21.91 -7.10 10.04
N GLY A 4 21.32 -6.00 10.49
CA GLY A 4 20.01 -5.58 10.05
C GLY A 4 20.09 -5.41 8.54
N LEU A 5 19.34 -6.21 7.80
CA LEU A 5 19.12 -6.02 6.37
C LEU A 5 18.53 -4.62 6.19
N ALA A 6 19.40 -3.62 5.99
CA ALA A 6 18.99 -2.26 5.71
C ALA A 6 18.41 -2.25 4.30
N PHE A 7 17.10 -2.53 4.19
CA PHE A 7 16.35 -2.38 2.95
C PHE A 7 16.40 -0.91 2.54
N LYS A 8 17.26 -0.56 1.58
CA LYS A 8 17.26 0.75 0.93
C LYS A 8 16.06 0.80 -0.02
N ILE A 9 14.88 1.06 0.54
CA ILE A 9 13.64 1.27 -0.20
C ILE A 9 13.33 2.77 -0.26
N SER A 10 12.95 3.24 -1.44
CA SER A 10 12.43 4.60 -1.57
C SER A 10 11.09 4.73 -0.85
N HIS A 11 10.71 5.96 -0.47
CA HIS A 11 9.41 6.21 0.18
C HIS A 11 8.24 5.70 -0.68
N LEU A 12 8.34 5.86 -2.00
CA LEU A 12 7.36 5.33 -2.94
C LEU A 12 7.31 3.79 -2.89
N GLN A 13 8.46 3.12 -2.87
CA GLN A 13 8.52 1.66 -2.75
C GLN A 13 7.95 1.17 -1.43
N ALA A 14 8.24 1.86 -0.32
CA ALA A 14 7.67 1.54 0.99
C ALA A 14 6.14 1.67 0.99
N MET A 15 5.61 2.74 0.40
CA MET A 15 4.16 2.96 0.26
C MET A 15 3.51 1.88 -0.62
N LEU A 16 4.13 1.54 -1.76
CA LEU A 16 3.64 0.49 -2.66
C LEU A 16 3.60 -0.88 -1.97
N LEU A 17 4.67 -1.24 -1.26
CA LEU A 17 4.74 -2.47 -0.48
C LEU A 17 3.66 -2.52 0.59
N PHE A 18 3.50 -1.43 1.36
CA PHE A 18 2.46 -1.31 2.37
C PHE A 18 1.07 -1.49 1.77
N ALA A 19 0.75 -0.73 0.72
CA ALA A 19 -0.55 -0.78 0.05
C ALA A 19 -0.84 -2.18 -0.48
N LEU A 20 0.16 -2.85 -1.08
CA LEU A 20 0.02 -4.21 -1.60
C LEU A 20 -0.25 -5.23 -0.48
N VAL A 21 0.57 -5.25 0.56
CA VAL A 21 0.47 -6.22 1.65
C VAL A 21 -0.86 -6.09 2.37
N ILE A 22 -1.28 -4.87 2.71
CA ILE A 22 -2.53 -4.61 3.42
C ILE A 22 -3.75 -4.95 2.56
N SER A 23 -3.73 -4.61 1.27
CA SER A 23 -4.84 -4.95 0.36
C SER A 23 -5.02 -6.45 0.23
N VAL A 24 -3.92 -7.20 0.07
CA VAL A 24 -3.94 -8.67 0.02
C VAL A 24 -4.45 -9.23 1.36
N ALA A 25 -3.90 -8.80 2.49
CA ALA A 25 -4.32 -9.26 3.81
C ALA A 25 -5.83 -9.07 4.03
N PHE A 26 -6.34 -7.87 3.73
CA PHE A 26 -7.78 -7.61 3.87
C PHE A 26 -8.64 -8.36 2.86
N GLY A 27 -8.18 -8.55 1.63
CA GLY A 27 -8.89 -9.38 0.66
C GLY A 27 -9.05 -10.82 1.13
N PHE A 28 -8.01 -11.38 1.73
CA PHE A 28 -8.04 -12.73 2.30
C PHE A 28 -8.92 -12.81 3.55
N LEU A 29 -8.91 -11.78 4.40
CA LEU A 29 -9.71 -11.73 5.63
C LEU A 29 -11.20 -11.51 5.35
N ALA A 30 -11.55 -10.63 4.42
CA ALA A 30 -12.92 -10.16 4.22
C ALA A 30 -13.79 -11.05 3.32
N ARG A 31 -13.19 -11.82 2.39
CA ARG A 31 -13.94 -12.56 1.36
C ARG A 31 -13.50 -14.02 1.26
N ARG A 32 -14.49 -14.92 1.21
CA ARG A 32 -14.29 -16.38 1.05
C ARG A 32 -14.25 -16.82 -0.41
N ARG A 33 -14.94 -16.12 -1.32
CA ARG A 33 -14.92 -16.43 -2.76
C ARG A 33 -13.68 -15.80 -3.41
N PRO A 34 -12.95 -16.53 -4.26
CA PRO A 34 -11.70 -16.05 -4.86
C PRO A 34 -11.92 -14.83 -5.76
N VAL A 35 -13.02 -14.80 -6.52
CA VAL A 35 -13.37 -13.68 -7.41
C VAL A 35 -13.64 -12.40 -6.61
N ASP A 36 -14.44 -12.49 -5.55
CA ASP A 36 -14.75 -11.34 -4.68
C ASP A 36 -13.51 -10.84 -3.93
N ARG A 37 -12.61 -11.76 -3.57
CA ARG A 37 -11.32 -11.46 -2.96
C ARG A 37 -10.44 -10.64 -3.91
N VAL A 38 -10.23 -11.11 -5.14
CA VAL A 38 -9.40 -10.38 -6.11
C VAL A 38 -9.97 -9.00 -6.38
N LYS A 39 -11.29 -8.89 -6.59
CA LYS A 39 -11.96 -7.60 -6.76
C LYS A 39 -11.72 -6.66 -5.58
N TYR A 40 -11.80 -7.18 -4.36
CA TYR A 40 -11.55 -6.39 -3.15
C TYR A 40 -10.08 -5.94 -3.04
N ILE A 41 -9.13 -6.84 -3.30
CA ILE A 41 -7.69 -6.53 -3.28
C ILE A 41 -7.38 -5.41 -4.28
N VAL A 42 -7.86 -5.54 -5.52
CA VAL A 42 -7.60 -4.55 -6.57
C VAL A 42 -8.22 -3.19 -6.20
N TRP A 43 -9.46 -3.17 -5.71
CA TRP A 43 -10.11 -1.93 -5.29
C TRP A 43 -9.41 -1.25 -4.12
N SER A 44 -9.10 -2.02 -3.07
CA SER A 44 -8.39 -1.49 -1.89
C SER A 44 -6.99 -1.00 -2.24
N LEU A 45 -6.25 -1.72 -3.10
CA LEU A 45 -4.95 -1.29 -3.58
C LEU A 45 -5.07 0.05 -4.31
N PHE A 46 -6.01 0.16 -5.24
CA PHE A 46 -6.25 1.41 -5.96
C PHE A 46 -6.58 2.57 -5.02
N LEU A 47 -7.46 2.34 -4.03
CA LEU A 47 -7.80 3.34 -3.01
C LEU A 47 -6.57 3.77 -2.19
N PHE A 48 -5.75 2.83 -1.73
CA PHE A 48 -4.52 3.16 -0.99
C PHE A 48 -3.52 3.95 -1.83
N LEU A 49 -3.35 3.62 -3.12
CA LEU A 49 -2.48 4.38 -4.01
C LEU A 49 -3.02 5.79 -4.27
N LEU A 50 -4.32 5.90 -4.54
CA LEU A 50 -4.98 7.18 -4.79
C LEU A 50 -4.84 8.12 -3.59
N ILE A 51 -5.09 7.60 -2.38
CA ILE A 51 -4.96 8.38 -1.14
C ILE A 51 -3.49 8.64 -0.81
N GLY A 52 -2.61 7.65 -0.90
CA GLY A 52 -1.18 7.80 -0.57
C GLY A 52 -0.48 8.82 -1.47
N VAL A 53 -0.72 8.75 -2.78
CA VAL A 53 -0.22 9.75 -3.74
C VAL A 53 -0.91 11.09 -3.57
N GLY A 54 -2.23 11.09 -3.36
CA GLY A 54 -3.01 12.31 -3.15
C GLY A 54 -2.55 13.10 -1.92
N ILE A 55 -2.31 12.42 -0.80
CA ILE A 55 -1.75 13.01 0.42
C ILE A 55 -0.32 13.48 0.16
N GLY A 56 0.54 12.65 -0.44
CA GLY A 56 1.92 13.04 -0.75
C GLY A 56 1.99 14.28 -1.64
N TRP A 57 1.08 14.41 -2.61
CA TRP A 57 0.95 15.60 -3.46
C TRP A 57 0.39 16.80 -2.70
N ALA A 58 -0.64 16.61 -1.88
CA ALA A 58 -1.20 17.66 -1.04
C ALA A 58 -0.20 18.19 0.01
N MET A 59 0.79 17.39 0.39
CA MET A 59 1.88 17.81 1.28
C MET A 59 2.96 18.65 0.57
N TYR A 60 3.11 18.51 -0.75
CA TYR A 60 4.07 19.29 -1.55
C TYR A 60 3.95 20.82 -1.35
N PRO A 61 2.75 21.44 -1.33
CA PRO A 61 2.61 22.88 -1.09
C PRO A 61 2.92 23.35 0.34
N PHE A 62 2.96 22.48 1.35
CA PHE A 62 3.31 22.81 2.74
C PHE A 62 4.81 22.65 3.04
N SER A 63 5.60 22.20 2.06
CA SER A 63 7.05 22.04 2.18
C SER A 63 7.83 23.34 1.86
N ARG A 64 7.18 24.51 1.98
CA ARG A 64 7.79 25.84 1.81
C ARG A 64 8.07 26.45 3.17
#